data_AF-A0A949B8J4-F1
#
_entry.id   AF-A0A949B8J4-F1
#
_cell.length_a   1.000
_cell.length_b   1.000
_cell.length_c   1.000
_cell.angle_alpha   90.00
_cell.angle_beta   90.00
_cell.angle_gamma   90.00
#
_symmetry.space_group_name_H-M   'P 1'
#
loop_
_entity.id
_entity.type
_entity.pdbx_description
1 polymer ?
#
loop_
_entity_poly.entity_id
_entity_poly.type
_entity_poly.pdbx_seq_one_letter_code
_entity_poly.pdbx_strand_id
1 'polypeptide(L)'
;MAIIASYFEGETYGLLGPQMAATVIQENTPYECIVITVTRADDKKLLKKALIDYFGVERPIVGFSALSGREDLFSFARELRDEGVLTLLAGPQADVDYLGERDWQEHPHRFKGLSKNFTFSLHGPAEQVIYLLQNLDGNGWQDTPGLLYCRQDGEIVQNLPKPWEEEFLRKVRWDNIYTMGKEGLIPFKISTG
;
A
#
# COMPACT_ATOMS: atom_id res chain seq x y z
N MET A 1 7.06 -6.44 5.54
CA MET A 1 5.99 -5.65 4.89
C MET A 1 5.72 -6.23 3.50
N ALA A 2 4.49 -6.14 3.00
CA ALA A 2 4.16 -6.51 1.63
C ALA A 2 3.36 -5.39 0.97
N ILE A 3 3.63 -5.08 -0.29
CA ILE A 3 2.87 -4.12 -1.10
C ILE A 3 2.08 -4.89 -2.15
N ILE A 4 0.76 -4.84 -2.07
CA ILE A 4 -0.13 -5.41 -3.09
C ILE A 4 -0.30 -4.38 -4.20
N ALA A 5 -0.03 -4.80 -5.44
CA ALA A 5 -0.22 -3.99 -6.63
C ALA A 5 -1.08 -4.71 -7.66
N SER A 6 -2.07 -4.02 -8.23
CA SER A 6 -2.81 -4.59 -9.36
C SER A 6 -1.86 -4.77 -10.54
N TYR A 7 -2.00 -5.89 -11.23
CA TYR A 7 -1.19 -6.22 -12.38
C TYR A 7 -2.06 -6.69 -13.54
N PHE A 8 -1.85 -6.09 -14.70
CA PHE A 8 -2.42 -6.55 -15.96
C PHE A 8 -1.37 -7.42 -16.66
N GLU A 9 -1.73 -8.66 -16.94
CA GLU A 9 -0.81 -9.63 -17.51
C GLU A 9 -0.26 -9.14 -18.85
N GLY A 10 1.07 -9.17 -18.98
CA GLY A 10 1.77 -8.67 -20.17
C GLY A 10 2.08 -7.18 -20.16
N GLU A 11 1.60 -6.41 -19.17
CA GLU A 11 2.03 -5.03 -19.01
C GLU A 11 3.35 -4.96 -18.24
N THR A 12 4.16 -3.95 -18.55
CA THR A 12 5.41 -3.62 -17.83
C THR A 12 5.30 -2.33 -17.04
N TYR A 13 4.17 -1.63 -17.16
CA TYR A 13 3.90 -0.34 -16.53
C TYR A 13 3.15 -0.52 -15.19
N GLY A 14 3.25 0.47 -14.30
CA GLY A 14 2.52 0.50 -13.03
C GLY A 14 3.21 -0.15 -11.83
N LEU A 15 4.24 -0.98 -12.04
CA LEU A 15 4.96 -1.66 -10.94
C LEU A 15 6.18 -0.89 -10.41
N LEU A 16 6.73 0.05 -11.17
CA LEU A 16 7.93 0.79 -10.77
C LEU A 16 7.72 1.58 -9.47
N GLY A 17 6.55 2.21 -9.28
CA GLY A 17 6.22 2.94 -8.05
C GLY A 17 6.22 2.03 -6.81
N PRO A 18 5.41 0.97 -6.78
CA PRO A 18 5.45 -0.06 -5.71
C PRO A 18 6.85 -0.64 -5.49
N GLN A 19 7.58 -0.95 -6.56
CA GLN A 19 8.93 -1.53 -6.51
C GLN A 19 9.95 -0.58 -5.89
N MET A 20 9.88 0.69 -6.27
CA MET A 20 10.70 1.76 -5.69
C MET A 20 10.38 1.92 -4.21
N ALA A 21 9.10 1.98 -3.84
CA ALA A 21 8.70 2.08 -2.43
C ALA A 21 9.22 0.90 -1.60
N ALA A 22 9.09 -0.33 -2.09
CA ALA A 22 9.65 -1.51 -1.44
C ALA A 22 11.18 -1.44 -1.29
N THR A 23 11.88 -0.93 -2.30
CA THR A 23 13.34 -0.71 -2.24
C THR A 23 13.70 0.29 -1.14
N VAL A 24 13.03 1.45 -1.13
CA VAL A 24 13.27 2.52 -0.14
C VAL A 24 13.00 2.03 1.27
N ILE A 25 11.89 1.31 1.49
CA ILE A 25 11.55 0.73 2.80
C ILE A 25 12.66 -0.20 3.27
N GLN A 26 13.09 -1.13 2.42
CA GLN A 26 14.05 -2.15 2.82
C GLN A 26 15.47 -1.61 3.01
N GLU A 27 15.88 -0.58 2.28
CA GLU A 27 17.21 0.03 2.47
C GLU A 27 17.29 0.93 3.72
N ASN A 28 16.15 1.44 4.22
CA ASN A 28 16.13 2.48 5.25
C ASN A 28 15.36 2.11 6.53
N THR A 29 14.83 0.89 6.59
CA THR A 29 14.11 0.39 7.76
C THR A 29 14.46 -1.08 8.02
N PRO A 30 14.18 -1.61 9.22
CA PRO A 30 14.34 -3.05 9.50
C PRO A 30 13.34 -3.96 8.78
N TYR A 31 12.38 -3.39 8.05
CA TYR A 31 11.34 -4.17 7.38
C TYR A 31 11.86 -4.73 6.05
N GLU A 32 11.86 -6.05 5.93
CA GLU A 32 11.81 -6.69 4.60
C GLU A 32 10.55 -6.20 3.87
N CYS A 33 10.66 -5.88 2.57
CA CYS A 33 9.53 -5.40 1.80
C CYS A 33 9.48 -5.98 0.39
N ILE A 34 8.42 -6.72 0.11
CA ILE A 34 8.16 -7.30 -1.22
C ILE A 34 6.96 -6.63 -1.89
N VAL A 35 6.91 -6.69 -3.22
CA VAL A 35 5.73 -6.35 -4.02
C VAL A 35 5.06 -7.64 -4.46
N ILE A 36 3.77 -7.78 -4.17
CA ILE A 36 2.94 -8.90 -4.64
C ILE A 36 2.02 -8.35 -5.73
N THR A 37 2.23 -8.80 -6.95
CA THR A 37 1.40 -8.48 -8.10
C THR A 37 0.16 -9.38 -8.11
N VAL A 38 -1.00 -8.76 -8.31
CA VAL A 38 -2.28 -9.47 -8.30
C VAL A 38 -3.11 -9.12 -9.54
N THR A 39 -3.49 -10.16 -10.27
CA THR A 39 -4.39 -10.10 -11.43
C THR A 39 -5.84 -10.24 -10.98
N ARG A 40 -6.78 -10.24 -11.91
CA ARG A 40 -8.19 -10.56 -11.63
C ARG A 40 -8.45 -12.07 -11.52
N ALA A 41 -7.54 -12.90 -12.02
CA ALA A 41 -7.66 -14.34 -11.99
C ALA A 41 -7.20 -14.94 -10.65
N ASP A 42 -6.46 -14.18 -9.86
CA ASP A 42 -5.90 -14.65 -8.59
C ASP A 42 -6.98 -14.83 -7.52
N ASP A 43 -6.90 -15.95 -6.82
CA ASP A 43 -7.82 -16.28 -5.75
C ASP A 43 -7.47 -15.51 -4.46
N LYS A 44 -8.45 -14.75 -3.94
CA LYS A 44 -8.29 -13.94 -2.73
C LYS A 44 -7.91 -14.77 -1.50
N LYS A 45 -8.43 -16.00 -1.35
CA LYS A 45 -8.10 -16.88 -0.22
C LYS A 45 -6.66 -17.36 -0.31
N LEU A 46 -6.18 -17.67 -1.52
CA LEU A 46 -4.77 -18.00 -1.73
C LEU A 46 -3.86 -16.81 -1.43
N LEU A 47 -4.23 -15.60 -1.87
CA LEU A 47 -3.48 -14.37 -1.55
C LEU A 47 -3.41 -14.15 -0.03
N LYS A 48 -4.54 -14.27 0.67
CA LYS A 48 -4.57 -14.14 2.13
C LYS A 48 -3.70 -15.18 2.82
N LYS A 49 -3.77 -16.44 2.38
CA LYS A 49 -2.90 -17.51 2.89
C LYS A 49 -1.43 -17.18 2.65
N ALA A 50 -1.09 -16.72 1.45
CA ALA A 50 0.28 -16.34 1.10
C ALA A 50 0.82 -15.19 1.98
N LEU A 51 -0.03 -14.22 2.34
CA LEU A 51 0.33 -13.17 3.30
C LEU A 51 0.59 -13.75 4.70
N ILE A 52 -0.29 -14.63 5.19
CA ILE A 52 -0.11 -15.29 6.49
C ILE A 52 1.20 -16.09 6.51
N ASP A 53 1.46 -16.87 5.47
CA ASP A 53 2.68 -17.68 5.35
C ASP A 53 3.93 -16.78 5.27
N TYR A 54 3.84 -15.63 4.59
CA TYR A 54 4.94 -14.66 4.47
C TYR A 54 5.26 -13.94 5.79
N PHE A 55 4.25 -13.46 6.52
CA PHE A 55 4.46 -12.74 7.78
C PHE A 55 4.68 -13.66 8.98
N GLY A 56 4.22 -14.92 8.92
CA GLY A 56 4.31 -15.86 10.02
C GLY A 56 3.62 -15.33 11.29
N VAL A 57 4.41 -15.11 12.35
CA VAL A 57 3.92 -14.61 13.64
C VAL A 57 4.08 -13.10 13.82
N GLU A 58 4.71 -12.42 12.85
CA GLU A 58 4.96 -10.98 12.94
C GLU A 58 3.68 -10.18 12.66
N ARG A 59 3.61 -8.95 13.20
CA ARG A 59 2.50 -8.04 12.95
C ARG A 59 2.49 -7.64 11.47
N PRO A 60 1.46 -7.98 10.68
CA PRO A 60 1.45 -7.71 9.26
C PRO A 60 1.20 -6.22 8.97
N ILE A 61 2.01 -5.68 8.06
CA ILE A 61 1.85 -4.35 7.45
C ILE A 61 1.71 -4.56 5.95
N VAL A 62 0.55 -4.19 5.41
CA VAL A 62 0.21 -4.40 4.00
C VAL A 62 -0.05 -3.06 3.32
N GLY A 63 0.85 -2.67 2.43
CA GLY A 63 0.67 -1.55 1.52
C GLY A 63 -0.18 -1.94 0.33
N PHE A 64 -0.90 -0.98 -0.22
CA PHE A 64 -1.70 -1.10 -1.42
C PHE A 64 -1.37 0.06 -2.34
N SER A 65 -0.93 -0.22 -3.56
CA SER A 65 -0.56 0.81 -4.54
C SER A 65 -0.94 0.38 -5.94
N ALA A 66 -1.21 1.35 -6.83
CA ALA A 66 -1.60 1.07 -8.22
C ALA A 66 -2.76 0.05 -8.30
N LEU A 67 -3.88 0.34 -7.63
CA LEU A 67 -5.02 -0.59 -7.54
C LEU A 67 -5.97 -0.53 -8.75
N SER A 68 -5.83 0.47 -9.64
CA SER A 68 -6.56 0.54 -10.92
C SER A 68 -8.09 0.36 -10.79
N GLY A 69 -8.69 0.92 -9.74
CA GLY A 69 -10.14 0.82 -9.48
C GLY A 69 -10.64 -0.57 -9.10
N ARG A 70 -9.75 -1.48 -8.67
CA ARG A 70 -10.10 -2.85 -8.22
C ARG A 70 -10.84 -2.82 -6.88
N GLU A 71 -12.17 -2.76 -6.94
CA GLU A 71 -13.05 -2.79 -5.77
C GLU A 71 -12.86 -4.03 -4.88
N ASP A 72 -12.49 -5.16 -5.48
CA ASP A 72 -12.18 -6.38 -4.75
C ASP A 72 -10.93 -6.22 -3.87
N LEU A 73 -9.92 -5.46 -4.32
CA LEU A 73 -8.73 -5.15 -3.52
C LEU A 73 -9.04 -4.13 -2.42
N PHE A 74 -9.92 -3.15 -2.68
CA PHE A 74 -10.39 -2.25 -1.62
C PHE A 74 -11.16 -3.02 -0.53
N SER A 75 -12.03 -3.95 -0.94
CA SER A 75 -12.78 -4.80 -0.03
C SER A 75 -11.85 -5.73 0.76
N PHE A 76 -10.81 -6.24 0.11
CA PHE A 76 -9.79 -7.06 0.76
C PHE A 76 -8.97 -6.27 1.78
N ALA A 77 -8.57 -5.03 1.46
CA ALA A 77 -7.90 -4.16 2.42
C ALA A 77 -8.74 -3.91 3.68
N ARG A 78 -10.06 -3.72 3.52
CA ARG A 78 -10.98 -3.60 4.64
C ARG A 78 -11.04 -4.86 5.48
N GLU A 79 -11.15 -6.04 4.84
CA GLU A 79 -11.15 -7.33 5.53
C GLU A 79 -9.88 -7.50 6.38
N LEU A 80 -8.70 -7.22 5.81
CA LEU A 80 -7.43 -7.28 6.53
C LEU A 80 -7.39 -6.29 7.70
N ARG A 81 -7.82 -5.04 7.47
CA ARG A 81 -7.89 -4.01 8.51
C ARG A 81 -8.77 -4.43 9.68
N ASP A 82 -9.96 -4.95 9.39
CA ASP A 82 -10.93 -5.40 10.40
C ASP A 82 -10.38 -6.61 11.19
N GLU A 83 -9.43 -7.36 10.62
CA GLU A 83 -8.65 -8.42 11.28
C GLU A 83 -7.40 -7.94 12.03
N GLY A 84 -7.17 -6.63 12.09
CA GLY A 84 -6.06 -6.02 12.84
C GLY A 84 -4.77 -5.85 12.05
N VAL A 85 -4.76 -6.14 10.74
CA VAL A 85 -3.63 -5.85 9.85
C VAL A 85 -3.51 -4.34 9.64
N LEU A 86 -2.31 -3.80 9.73
CA LEU A 86 -2.08 -2.40 9.38
C LEU A 86 -2.08 -2.25 7.86
N THR A 87 -3.09 -1.57 7.33
CA THR A 87 -3.26 -1.37 5.89
C THR A 87 -2.97 0.06 5.47
N LEU A 88 -2.12 0.23 4.44
CA LEU A 88 -1.68 1.53 3.93
C LEU A 88 -2.07 1.70 2.47
N LEU A 89 -2.93 2.66 2.15
CA LEU A 89 -3.17 3.08 0.76
C LEU A 89 -2.07 4.05 0.33
N ALA A 90 -1.40 3.78 -0.78
CA ALA A 90 -0.28 4.59 -1.26
C ALA A 90 -0.33 4.78 -2.78
N GLY A 91 0.40 5.80 -3.23
CA GLY A 91 0.53 6.17 -4.64
C GLY A 91 -0.06 7.54 -4.94
N PRO A 92 0.01 7.99 -6.21
CA PRO A 92 -0.29 9.37 -6.59
C PRO A 92 -1.73 9.82 -6.31
N GLN A 93 -2.68 8.88 -6.23
CA GLN A 93 -4.10 9.16 -5.99
C GLN A 93 -4.56 8.81 -4.57
N ALA A 94 -3.65 8.35 -3.70
CA ALA A 94 -4.00 7.77 -2.41
C ALA A 94 -4.73 8.73 -1.47
N ASP A 95 -4.41 10.02 -1.50
CA ASP A 95 -5.07 11.05 -0.71
C ASP A 95 -6.52 11.28 -1.17
N VAL A 96 -6.71 11.51 -2.47
CA VAL A 96 -8.04 11.72 -3.07
C VAL A 96 -8.91 10.48 -2.88
N ASP A 97 -8.34 9.29 -3.12
CA ASP A 97 -9.05 8.02 -2.95
C ASP A 97 -9.45 7.76 -1.49
N TYR A 98 -8.62 8.19 -0.53
CA TYR A 98 -8.92 8.04 0.90
C TYR A 98 -10.01 9.01 1.36
N LEU A 99 -9.94 10.28 0.93
CA LEU A 99 -10.87 11.35 1.32
C LEU A 99 -12.25 11.22 0.66
N GLY A 100 -12.28 10.79 -0.60
CA GLY A 100 -13.45 10.85 -1.45
C GLY A 100 -13.61 12.17 -2.19
N GLU A 101 -14.67 12.25 -2.98
CA GLU A 101 -14.99 13.47 -3.73
C GLU A 101 -15.41 14.60 -2.79
N ARG A 102 -15.10 15.83 -3.19
CA ARG A 102 -15.54 17.03 -2.46
C ARG A 102 -17.06 16.99 -2.23
N ASP A 103 -17.50 17.39 -1.05
CA ASP A 103 -18.92 17.49 -0.64
C ASP A 103 -19.72 16.16 -0.76
N TRP A 104 -19.06 15.00 -0.71
CA TRP A 104 -19.77 13.70 -0.79
C TRP A 104 -20.77 13.50 0.35
N GLN A 105 -20.56 14.15 1.50
CA GLN A 105 -21.46 14.11 2.65
C GLN A 105 -22.83 14.70 2.32
N GLU A 106 -22.89 15.69 1.42
CA GLU A 106 -24.13 16.33 0.96
C GLU A 106 -24.73 15.65 -0.28
N HIS A 107 -23.95 14.77 -0.93
CA HIS A 107 -24.30 14.14 -2.19
C HIS A 107 -24.10 12.62 -2.14
N PRO A 108 -25.14 11.84 -1.77
CA PRO A 108 -25.01 10.40 -1.49
C PRO A 108 -24.47 9.53 -2.64
N HIS A 109 -24.57 10.02 -3.88
CA HIS A 109 -24.10 9.35 -5.10
C HIS A 109 -22.60 9.57 -5.37
N ARG A 110 -21.98 10.56 -4.72
CA ARG A 110 -20.54 10.82 -4.85
C ARG A 110 -19.75 9.74 -4.12
N PHE A 111 -18.55 9.50 -4.62
CA PHE A 111 -17.60 8.59 -4.03
C PHE A 111 -17.16 9.11 -2.66
N LYS A 112 -17.38 8.27 -1.64
CA LYS A 112 -17.23 8.62 -0.22
C LYS A 112 -15.80 8.45 0.31
N GLY A 113 -14.88 8.06 -0.57
CA GLY A 113 -13.51 7.70 -0.21
C GLY A 113 -13.39 6.31 0.39
N LEU A 114 -12.15 5.94 0.67
CA LEU A 114 -11.73 4.62 1.15
C LEU A 114 -11.18 4.67 2.58
N SER A 115 -11.43 5.74 3.33
CA SER A 115 -11.00 5.88 4.74
C SER A 115 -11.45 4.74 5.66
N LYS A 116 -12.56 4.06 5.33
CA LYS A 116 -13.05 2.88 6.06
C LYS A 116 -12.35 1.58 5.66
N ASN A 117 -11.64 1.56 4.54
CA ASN A 117 -10.98 0.38 4.01
C ASN A 117 -9.52 0.29 4.46
N PHE A 118 -8.87 1.43 4.71
CA PHE A 118 -7.46 1.50 5.06
C PHE A 118 -7.24 2.07 6.45
N THR A 119 -6.16 1.63 7.10
CA THR A 119 -5.73 2.23 8.38
C THR A 119 -5.23 3.64 8.12
N PHE A 120 -4.33 3.76 7.14
CA PHE A 120 -3.73 5.02 6.71
C PHE A 120 -3.78 5.17 5.19
N SER A 121 -3.68 6.40 4.73
CA SER A 121 -3.23 6.71 3.38
C SER A 121 -1.95 7.53 3.44
N LEU A 122 -1.05 7.32 2.50
CA LEU A 122 0.18 8.09 2.37
C LEU A 122 0.31 8.54 0.91
N HIS A 123 0.09 9.83 0.70
CA HIS A 123 0.45 10.46 -0.57
C HIS A 123 1.98 10.50 -0.65
N GLY A 124 2.55 10.26 -1.83
CA GLY A 124 4.00 10.25 -2.01
C GLY A 124 4.68 11.56 -1.56
N PRO A 125 6.01 11.57 -1.47
CA PRO A 125 6.94 10.56 -2.00
C PRO A 125 7.16 9.35 -1.06
N ALA A 126 7.78 8.29 -1.58
CA ALA A 126 7.82 6.98 -0.91
C ALA A 126 8.62 7.00 0.40
N GLU A 127 9.70 7.79 0.47
CA GLU A 127 10.57 7.96 1.62
C GLU A 127 9.85 8.47 2.89
N GLN A 128 8.68 9.11 2.75
CA GLN A 128 7.89 9.53 3.90
C GLN A 128 7.41 8.34 4.75
N VAL A 129 7.29 7.16 4.16
CA VAL A 129 6.92 5.93 4.87
C VAL A 129 7.98 5.52 5.89
N ILE A 130 9.24 5.94 5.72
CA ILE A 130 10.33 5.61 6.64
C ILE A 130 10.00 6.15 8.04
N TYR A 131 9.58 7.42 8.11
CA TYR A 131 9.20 8.03 9.37
C TYR A 131 8.01 7.33 10.01
N LEU A 132 7.00 6.98 9.21
CA LEU A 132 5.84 6.19 9.68
C LEU A 132 6.33 4.90 10.34
N LEU A 133 7.08 4.08 9.60
CA LEU A 133 7.52 2.75 10.02
C LEU A 133 8.44 2.76 11.25
N GLN A 134 9.26 3.80 11.41
CA GLN A 134 10.14 3.98 12.57
C GLN A 134 9.38 4.40 13.85
N ASN A 135 8.15 4.92 13.72
CA ASN A 135 7.39 5.48 14.83
C ASN A 135 6.02 4.78 15.07
N LEU A 136 5.82 3.60 14.48
CA LEU A 136 4.55 2.86 14.54
C LEU A 136 4.15 2.38 15.94
N ASP A 137 5.11 2.12 16.83
CA ASP A 137 4.84 1.56 18.17
C ASP A 137 4.47 2.63 19.22
N GLY A 138 4.47 3.91 18.83
CA GLY A 138 4.12 5.04 19.69
C GLY A 138 3.01 5.92 19.10
N ASN A 139 2.99 7.19 19.48
CA ASN A 139 2.12 8.21 18.86
C ASN A 139 2.84 9.06 17.81
N GLY A 140 4.16 8.92 17.66
CA GLY A 140 4.96 9.74 16.75
C GLY A 140 4.58 9.58 15.28
N TRP A 141 3.99 8.44 14.89
CA TRP A 141 3.50 8.24 13.52
C TRP A 141 2.47 9.29 13.09
N GLN A 142 1.77 9.94 14.02
CA GLN A 142 0.77 10.97 13.71
C GLN A 142 1.36 12.19 13.03
N ASP A 143 2.68 12.42 13.16
CA ASP A 143 3.41 13.53 12.55
C ASP A 143 4.04 13.16 11.20
N THR A 144 3.80 11.94 10.70
CA THR A 144 4.31 11.49 9.40
C THR A 144 3.88 12.45 8.27
N PRO A 145 4.82 13.03 7.51
CA PRO A 145 4.48 13.87 6.36
C PRO A 145 3.66 13.12 5.30
N GLY A 146 2.66 13.78 4.72
CA GLY A 146 1.79 13.21 3.69
C GLY A 146 0.84 12.11 4.17
N LEU A 147 0.80 11.83 5.49
CA LEU A 147 -0.09 10.83 6.08
C LEU A 147 -1.52 11.37 6.22
N LEU A 148 -2.48 10.54 5.85
CA LEU A 148 -3.89 10.71 6.14
C LEU A 148 -4.37 9.57 7.04
N TYR A 149 -5.16 9.90 8.06
CA TYR A 149 -5.73 8.92 8.97
C TYR A 149 -7.04 9.41 9.57
N CYS A 150 -7.89 8.47 9.96
CA CYS A 150 -9.16 8.75 10.62
C CYS A 150 -9.00 8.62 12.15
N ARG A 151 -9.37 9.68 12.88
CA ARG A 151 -9.44 9.69 14.35
C ARG A 151 -10.64 8.89 14.85
N GLN A 152 -10.68 8.62 16.15
CA GLN A 152 -11.76 7.86 16.77
C GLN A 152 -13.13 8.55 16.68
N ASP A 153 -13.15 9.87 16.59
CA ASP A 153 -14.36 10.68 16.39
C ASP A 153 -14.83 10.74 14.92
N GLY A 154 -14.09 10.14 14.00
CA GLY A 154 -14.39 10.13 12.57
C GLY A 154 -13.75 11.28 11.79
N GLU A 155 -13.05 12.20 12.44
CA GLU A 155 -12.31 13.28 11.77
C GLU A 155 -11.16 12.69 10.94
N ILE A 156 -10.99 13.15 9.70
CA ILE A 156 -9.82 12.80 8.88
C ILE A 156 -8.77 13.88 9.07
N VAL A 157 -7.58 13.47 9.51
CA VAL A 157 -6.39 14.32 9.56
C VAL A 157 -5.60 14.13 8.27
N GLN A 158 -5.08 15.23 7.73
CA GLN A 158 -4.21 15.23 6.56
C GLN A 158 -2.95 16.05 6.88
N ASN A 159 -1.81 15.38 6.91
CA ASN A 159 -0.53 16.03 7.08
C ASN A 159 0.00 16.54 5.73
N LEU A 160 0.72 17.65 5.76
CA LEU A 160 1.36 18.19 4.56
C LEU A 160 2.47 17.23 4.08
N PRO A 161 2.54 16.92 2.76
CA PRO A 161 3.63 16.14 2.21
C PRO A 161 4.91 16.98 2.08
N LYS A 162 6.05 16.29 2.01
CA LYS A 162 7.36 16.82 1.67
C LYS A 162 7.62 16.68 0.17
N PRO A 163 8.52 17.51 -0.39
CA PRO A 163 9.04 17.28 -1.74
C PRO A 163 9.88 15.99 -1.81
N TRP A 164 10.08 15.50 -3.03
CA TRP A 164 10.96 14.35 -3.31
C TRP A 164 12.41 14.63 -2.91
N GLU A 165 13.04 13.63 -2.32
CA GLU A 165 14.48 13.62 -2.02
C GLU A 165 15.19 12.70 -3.03
N GLU A 166 16.00 13.28 -3.93
CA GLU A 166 16.59 12.57 -5.08
C GLU A 166 17.45 11.37 -4.69
N GLU A 167 18.01 11.33 -3.48
CA GLU A 167 18.84 10.22 -3.03
C GLU A 167 18.09 8.89 -2.97
N PHE A 168 16.80 8.91 -2.66
CA PHE A 168 15.94 7.72 -2.59
C PHE A 168 15.55 7.16 -3.96
N LEU A 169 15.78 7.91 -5.05
CA LEU A 169 15.40 7.52 -6.41
C LEU A 169 16.54 6.85 -7.19
N ARG A 170 17.72 6.68 -6.57
CA ARG A 170 18.95 6.24 -7.25
C ARG A 170 19.06 4.74 -7.46
N LYS A 171 18.29 3.95 -6.72
CA LYS A 171 18.39 2.48 -6.73
C LYS A 171 17.01 1.86 -6.80
N VAL A 172 16.94 0.74 -7.50
CA VAL A 172 15.76 -0.12 -7.57
C VAL A 172 16.22 -1.56 -7.40
N ARG A 173 15.58 -2.29 -6.48
CA ARG A 173 15.74 -3.74 -6.38
C ARG A 173 14.86 -4.42 -7.41
N TRP A 174 15.48 -5.18 -8.32
CA TRP A 174 14.79 -5.88 -9.39
C TRP A 174 14.30 -7.28 -9.01
N ASP A 175 14.60 -7.73 -7.79
CA ASP A 175 14.34 -9.06 -7.26
C ASP A 175 13.27 -9.10 -6.15
N ASN A 176 12.56 -7.99 -5.93
CA ASN A 176 11.57 -7.84 -4.85
C ASN A 176 10.11 -7.98 -5.31
N ILE A 177 9.86 -8.40 -6.56
CA ILE A 177 8.51 -8.59 -7.10
C ILE A 177 8.15 -10.07 -7.14
N TYR A 178 6.94 -10.37 -6.68
CA TYR A 178 6.37 -11.71 -6.60
C TYR A 178 4.97 -11.71 -7.20
N THR A 179 4.56 -12.85 -7.75
CA THR A 179 3.18 -13.09 -8.21
C THR A 179 2.61 -14.32 -7.52
N MET A 180 1.31 -14.56 -7.69
CA MET A 180 0.62 -15.73 -7.15
C MET A 180 0.89 -16.98 -7.99
N GLY A 181 1.52 -17.97 -7.37
CA GLY A 181 1.61 -19.34 -7.89
C GLY A 181 0.54 -20.25 -7.26
N LYS A 182 0.52 -21.52 -7.69
CA LYS A 182 -0.43 -22.53 -7.17
C LYS A 182 -0.25 -22.84 -5.68
N GLU A 183 0.98 -22.72 -5.18
CA GLU A 183 1.36 -23.11 -3.82
C GLU A 183 1.75 -21.91 -2.93
N GLY A 184 1.81 -20.69 -3.48
CA GLY A 184 2.25 -19.50 -2.75
C GLY A 184 2.88 -18.46 -3.67
N LEU A 185 3.65 -17.54 -3.09
CA LEU A 185 4.35 -16.48 -3.83
C LEU A 185 5.51 -17.06 -4.65
N ILE A 186 5.62 -16.63 -5.90
CA ILE A 186 6.74 -16.98 -6.78
C ILE A 186 7.41 -15.69 -7.31
N PRO A 187 8.76 -15.65 -7.43
CA PRO A 187 9.44 -14.49 -7.99
C PRO A 187 8.94 -14.15 -9.39
N PHE A 188 8.67 -12.87 -9.63
CA PHE A 188 8.21 -12.36 -10.92
C PHE A 188 9.26 -11.42 -11.50
N LYS A 189 9.74 -11.72 -12.71
CA LYS A 189 10.70 -10.88 -13.43
C LYS A 189 9.98 -10.07 -14.49
N ILE A 190 10.12 -8.76 -14.42
CA ILE A 190 9.70 -7.86 -15.50
C ILE A 190 10.77 -7.92 -16.58
N SER A 191 10.41 -8.41 -17.77
CA SER A 191 11.25 -8.27 -18.97
C SER A 191 10.91 -6.98 -19.68
N THR A 192 11.86 -6.06 -19.77
CA THR A 192 11.83 -5.04 -20.84
C THR A 192 12.27 -5.76 -22.10
N GLY A 193 11.34 -5.99 -23.04
CA GLY A 193 11.62 -6.71 -24.28
C GLY A 193 12.81 -6.18 -25.07
#